data_AF-A0A4P8HWT9-F1
#
_entry.id   AF-A0A4P8HWT9-F1
#
_cell.length_a   1.000
_cell.length_b   1.000
_cell.length_c   1.000
_cell.angle_alpha   90.00
_cell.angle_beta   90.00
_cell.angle_gamma   90.00
#
_symmetry.space_group_name_H-M   'P 1'
#
loop_
_entity.id
_entity.type
_entity.pdbx_description
1 polymer ?
#
loop_
_entity_poly.entity_id
_entity_poly.type
_entity_poly.pdbx_seq_one_letter_code
_entity_poly.pdbx_strand_id
1 'polypeptide(L)'
;MTINDIPLISFFQRILDPVIIMGTLYGASMAFGEPFTGYSLILMILAFFISSAVYQHIDPYRTWRSGRMLAYSRDIFGGWLVTALILLMLGAVSGLSYHYDERVVLAWFCATPFILLASHLAARKVGSDPSQASELRSVLIVGANDVGIKFARTIERYPNLFMQVRGFFDDRGGDRQPEDLDYPILGKMCDVAAFVRENNIKMIFISQPISAQPRIRKLLDDLQDTTASVYFLPDIYVFDLMQARFDNVGGMPVIAICETPFTGFNSLVKRASDIVLALIIQLMLLPVMLAIAIAVKLSSPGPIIFRQRRYGLYGEQIYVYKFRSMTVTEDGTKVVQAKKNDQRITRVGAFLRKTSLDELPQFVNVLQGRMSIVGPRPHAVAHNEQYRKLIKGYMLRHKAKPGITGWAQVNGFRGETETLDKMEARIRYDLDYLRNWSLLLDLWIIVRTVAVVLKRENAH
;
A
#
# COMPACT_ATOMS: atom_id res chain seq x y z
N MET A 1 -3.11 -4.22 -19.66
CA MET A 1 -2.82 -2.77 -19.79
C MET A 1 -3.70 -2.02 -18.80
N THR A 2 -3.09 -1.40 -17.80
CA THR A 2 -3.77 -0.49 -16.86
C THR A 2 -4.31 0.72 -17.60
N ILE A 3 -5.49 1.20 -17.24
CA ILE A 3 -6.26 2.32 -17.84
C ILE A 3 -5.57 3.71 -17.67
N ASN A 4 -4.25 3.72 -17.44
CA ASN A 4 -3.46 4.92 -17.16
C ASN A 4 -2.68 5.49 -18.35
N ASP A 5 -2.63 4.84 -19.51
CA ASP A 5 -1.91 5.39 -20.65
C ASP A 5 -2.89 5.89 -21.72
N ILE A 6 -3.51 7.05 -21.45
CA ILE A 6 -3.71 7.97 -22.58
C ILE A 6 -2.30 8.44 -22.93
N PRO A 7 -1.78 8.21 -24.15
CA PRO A 7 -0.41 8.58 -24.55
C PRO A 7 -0.06 10.02 -24.19
N LEU A 8 -1.07 10.88 -24.23
CA LEU A 8 -1.03 12.28 -23.84
C LEU A 8 -0.61 12.50 -22.37
N ILE A 9 -1.18 11.75 -21.41
CA ILE A 9 -0.87 11.90 -19.98
C ILE A 9 0.54 11.37 -19.67
N SER A 10 0.90 10.23 -20.27
CA SER A 10 2.26 9.67 -20.15
C SER A 10 3.29 10.64 -20.74
N PHE A 11 2.96 11.30 -21.85
CA PHE A 11 3.77 12.37 -22.44
C PHE A 11 3.91 13.58 -21.50
N PHE A 12 2.82 14.07 -20.93
CA PHE A 12 2.88 15.19 -19.98
C PHE A 12 3.72 14.85 -18.73
N GLN A 13 3.46 13.70 -18.11
CA GLN A 13 4.12 13.24 -16.89
C GLN A 13 5.61 12.91 -17.07
N ARG A 14 5.99 12.30 -18.19
CA ARG A 14 7.34 11.76 -18.38
C ARG A 14 8.24 12.67 -19.21
N ILE A 15 7.65 13.56 -20.00
CA ILE A 15 8.39 14.37 -20.97
C ILE A 15 8.13 15.86 -20.73
N LEU A 16 6.87 16.32 -20.72
CA LEU A 16 6.62 17.76 -20.66
C LEU A 16 7.02 18.38 -19.32
N ASP A 17 6.56 17.84 -18.19
CA ASP A 17 6.85 18.42 -16.87
C ASP A 17 8.35 18.51 -16.61
N PRO A 18 9.15 17.44 -16.83
CA PRO A 18 10.58 17.53 -16.59
C PRO A 18 11.26 18.48 -17.57
N VAL A 19 10.86 18.50 -18.86
CA VAL A 19 11.41 19.45 -19.84
C VAL A 19 11.11 20.89 -19.46
N ILE A 20 9.92 21.18 -18.94
CA ILE A 20 9.59 22.51 -18.43
C ILE A 20 10.48 22.86 -17.24
N ILE A 21 10.59 21.98 -16.24
CA ILE A 21 11.41 22.24 -15.04
C ILE A 21 12.88 22.48 -15.40
N MET A 22 13.41 21.70 -16.34
CA MET A 22 14.77 21.86 -16.85
C MET A 22 14.92 23.16 -17.67
N GLY A 23 13.97 23.43 -18.56
CA GLY A 23 13.95 24.60 -19.42
C GLY A 23 13.78 25.91 -18.64
N THR A 24 13.01 25.91 -17.55
CA THR A 24 12.86 27.08 -16.69
C THR A 24 14.12 27.37 -15.89
N LEU A 25 14.88 26.35 -15.47
CA LEU A 25 16.18 26.55 -14.83
C LEU A 25 17.19 27.14 -15.81
N TYR A 26 17.27 26.58 -17.01
CA TYR A 26 18.15 27.09 -18.06
C TYR A 26 17.78 28.53 -18.45
N GLY A 27 16.48 28.80 -18.64
CA GLY A 27 15.97 30.13 -18.93
C GLY A 27 16.24 31.15 -17.82
N ALA A 28 16.10 30.75 -16.56
CA ALA A 28 16.47 31.59 -15.42
C ALA A 28 17.97 31.92 -15.43
N SER A 29 18.84 30.92 -15.66
CA SER A 29 20.29 31.15 -15.76
C SER A 29 20.63 32.17 -16.85
N MET A 30 20.01 32.04 -18.04
CA MET A 30 20.21 32.99 -19.13
C MET A 30 19.67 34.39 -18.80
N ALA A 31 18.52 34.50 -18.13
CA ALA A 31 17.90 35.77 -17.79
C ALA A 31 18.74 36.60 -16.80
N PHE A 32 19.45 35.94 -15.89
CA PHE A 32 20.36 36.61 -14.95
C PHE A 32 21.81 36.69 -15.45
N GLY A 33 22.12 36.18 -16.65
CA GLY A 33 23.46 36.22 -17.22
C GLY A 33 24.46 35.26 -16.57
N GLU A 34 23.99 34.27 -15.82
CA GLU A 34 24.83 33.30 -15.13
C GLU A 34 25.24 32.14 -16.07
N PRO A 35 26.54 31.78 -16.13
CA PRO A 35 27.00 30.68 -16.97
C PRO A 35 26.42 29.34 -16.49
N PHE A 36 25.95 28.53 -17.43
CA PHE A 36 25.40 27.21 -17.10
C PHE A 36 26.55 26.21 -16.82
N THR A 37 26.97 26.15 -15.57
CA THR A 37 28.10 25.30 -15.13
C THR A 37 27.70 23.83 -14.95
N GLY A 38 28.69 22.97 -14.69
CA GLY A 38 28.45 21.57 -14.31
C GLY A 38 27.61 21.43 -13.04
N TYR A 39 27.65 22.39 -12.13
CA TYR A 39 26.77 22.41 -10.96
C TYR A 39 25.32 22.64 -11.37
N SER A 40 25.06 23.59 -12.27
CA SER A 40 23.70 23.84 -12.81
C SER A 40 23.14 22.61 -13.51
N LEU A 41 23.99 21.84 -14.19
CA LEU A 41 23.63 20.54 -14.77
C LEU A 41 23.27 19.50 -13.69
N ILE A 42 24.03 19.42 -12.59
CA ILE A 42 23.70 18.55 -11.45
C ILE A 42 22.36 18.94 -10.85
N LEU A 43 22.12 20.23 -10.61
CA LEU A 43 20.84 20.73 -10.08
C LEU A 43 19.69 20.36 -11.02
N MET A 44 19.88 20.51 -12.33
CA MET A 44 18.90 20.14 -13.35
C MET A 44 18.56 18.64 -13.32
N ILE A 45 19.58 17.78 -13.23
CA ILE A 45 19.40 16.32 -13.16
C ILE A 45 18.68 15.92 -11.85
N LEU A 46 19.08 16.50 -10.71
CA LEU A 46 18.42 16.25 -9.43
C LEU A 46 16.95 16.70 -9.49
N ALA A 47 16.68 17.87 -10.06
CA ALA A 47 15.33 18.40 -10.23
C ALA A 47 14.46 17.48 -11.10
N PHE A 48 15.02 16.93 -12.19
CA PHE A 48 14.35 15.95 -13.03
C PHE A 48 13.91 14.72 -12.24
N PHE A 49 14.85 14.05 -11.55
CA PHE A 49 14.55 12.81 -10.85
C PHE A 49 13.62 13.02 -9.64
N ILE A 50 13.86 14.07 -8.86
CA ILE A 50 13.05 14.37 -7.67
C ILE A 50 11.65 14.79 -8.07
N SER A 51 11.50 15.71 -9.03
CA SER A 51 10.17 16.13 -9.48
C SER A 51 9.40 14.98 -10.12
N SER A 52 10.04 14.14 -10.95
CA SER A 52 9.43 12.94 -11.51
C SER A 52 8.96 11.97 -10.42
N ALA A 53 9.77 11.75 -9.37
CA ALA A 53 9.37 10.88 -8.27
C ALA A 53 8.21 11.47 -7.44
N VAL A 54 8.24 12.77 -7.15
CA VAL A 54 7.21 13.46 -6.37
C VAL A 54 5.87 13.48 -7.13
N TYR A 55 5.88 13.86 -8.41
CA TYR A 55 4.66 13.93 -9.21
C TYR A 55 4.05 12.56 -9.53
N GLN A 56 4.85 11.49 -9.54
CA GLN A 56 4.32 10.11 -9.58
C GLN A 56 3.52 9.74 -8.33
N HIS A 57 3.85 10.30 -7.16
CA HIS A 57 3.15 9.99 -5.90
C HIS A 57 1.94 10.89 -5.65
N ILE A 58 2.04 12.18 -5.99
CA ILE A 58 0.94 13.15 -5.81
C ILE A 58 -0.13 12.98 -6.89
N ASP A 59 0.27 12.57 -8.09
CA ASP A 59 -0.58 12.38 -9.28
C ASP A 59 -1.54 13.57 -9.54
N PRO A 60 -1.01 14.77 -9.87
CA PRO A 60 -1.84 15.93 -10.20
C PRO A 60 -2.84 15.64 -11.34
N TYR A 61 -2.50 14.70 -12.22
CA TYR A 61 -3.27 14.35 -13.41
C TYR A 61 -4.56 13.61 -13.09
N ARG A 62 -4.59 12.84 -11.99
CA ARG A 62 -5.84 12.31 -11.44
C ARG A 62 -6.83 13.42 -11.09
N THR A 63 -6.33 14.49 -10.50
CA THR A 63 -7.14 15.65 -10.10
C THR A 63 -7.54 16.51 -11.29
N TRP A 64 -6.65 16.67 -12.29
CA TRP A 64 -6.98 17.27 -13.60
C TRP A 64 -8.17 16.57 -14.25
N ARG A 65 -8.19 15.23 -14.23
CA ARG A 65 -9.29 14.41 -14.76
C ARG A 65 -10.62 14.66 -14.04
N SER A 66 -10.59 15.02 -12.76
CA SER A 66 -11.80 15.23 -11.95
C SER A 66 -12.51 16.56 -12.18
N GLY A 67 -11.95 17.44 -13.04
CA GLY A 67 -12.50 18.78 -13.33
C GLY A 67 -12.32 19.81 -12.22
N ARG A 68 -11.73 19.43 -11.08
CA ARG A 68 -11.52 20.32 -9.92
C ARG A 68 -10.25 21.15 -10.09
N MET A 69 -10.34 22.29 -10.76
CA MET A 69 -9.19 23.17 -11.07
C MET A 69 -8.42 23.67 -9.83
N LEU A 70 -9.14 23.92 -8.73
CA LEU A 70 -8.52 24.32 -7.45
C LEU A 70 -7.66 23.20 -6.86
N ALA A 71 -8.16 21.97 -6.85
CA ALA A 71 -7.42 20.82 -6.34
C ALA A 71 -6.22 20.51 -7.25
N TYR A 72 -6.39 20.67 -8.57
CA TYR A 72 -5.29 20.49 -9.52
C TYR A 72 -4.15 21.50 -9.31
N SER A 73 -4.49 22.78 -9.16
CA SER A 73 -3.50 23.83 -8.89
C SER A 73 -2.79 23.55 -7.56
N ARG A 74 -3.54 23.18 -6.52
CA ARG A 74 -2.96 22.77 -5.23
C ARG A 74 -1.96 21.61 -5.39
N ASP A 75 -2.26 20.62 -6.21
CA ASP A 75 -1.39 19.45 -6.38
C ASP A 75 -0.11 19.79 -7.17
N ILE A 76 -0.17 20.67 -8.18
CA ILE A 76 1.02 21.19 -8.88
C ILE A 76 1.92 21.97 -7.92
N PHE A 77 1.34 22.96 -7.21
CA PHE A 77 2.07 23.81 -6.29
C PHE A 77 2.60 23.02 -5.09
N GLY A 78 1.81 22.09 -4.55
CA GLY A 78 2.21 21.21 -3.47
C GLY A 78 3.35 20.28 -3.87
N GLY A 79 3.28 19.67 -5.05
CA GLY A 79 4.36 18.82 -5.56
C GLY A 79 5.64 19.60 -5.85
N TRP A 80 5.52 20.81 -6.40
CA TRP A 80 6.68 21.68 -6.60
C TRP A 80 7.30 22.13 -5.27
N LEU A 81 6.48 22.50 -4.28
CA LEU A 81 6.95 22.88 -2.96
C LEU A 81 7.73 21.74 -2.29
N VAL A 82 7.22 20.52 -2.35
CA VAL A 82 7.94 19.33 -1.83
C VAL A 82 9.25 19.12 -2.59
N THR A 83 9.24 19.24 -3.92
CA THR A 83 10.46 19.13 -4.75
C THR A 83 11.50 20.19 -4.36
N ALA A 84 11.09 21.45 -4.22
CA ALA A 84 11.94 22.56 -3.83
C ALA A 84 12.52 22.35 -2.42
N LEU A 85 11.72 21.87 -1.46
CA LEU A 85 12.19 21.57 -0.10
C LEU A 85 13.24 20.45 -0.09
N ILE A 86 13.06 19.40 -0.88
CA ILE A 86 14.04 18.31 -1.01
C ILE A 86 15.32 18.84 -1.65
N LEU A 87 15.22 19.63 -2.72
CA LEU A 87 16.38 20.24 -3.39
C LEU A 87 17.15 21.18 -2.46
N LEU A 88 16.45 22.02 -1.69
CA LEU A 88 17.06 22.90 -0.68
C LEU A 88 17.78 22.09 0.40
N MET A 89 17.13 21.05 0.93
CA MET A 89 17.74 20.17 1.92
C MET A 89 19.00 19.50 1.38
N LEU A 90 18.94 18.93 0.17
CA LEU A 90 20.10 18.29 -0.47
C LEU A 90 21.20 19.30 -0.75
N GLY A 91 20.87 20.49 -1.25
CA GLY A 91 21.82 21.58 -1.51
C GLY A 91 22.52 22.09 -0.24
N ALA A 92 21.80 22.15 0.88
CA ALA A 92 22.36 22.53 2.17
C ALA A 92 23.29 21.45 2.75
N VAL A 93 22.87 20.17 2.71
CA VAL A 93 23.64 19.05 3.28
C VAL A 93 24.89 18.74 2.46
N SER A 94 24.80 18.81 1.13
CA SER A 94 25.93 18.52 0.22
C SER A 94 26.90 19.69 0.05
N GLY A 95 26.53 20.90 0.51
CA GLY A 95 27.26 22.13 0.22
C GLY A 95 27.12 22.63 -1.23
N LEU A 96 26.31 21.97 -2.06
CA LEU A 96 26.05 22.42 -3.44
C LEU A 96 25.42 23.82 -3.50
N SER A 97 24.68 24.21 -2.45
CA SER A 97 24.01 25.52 -2.35
C SER A 97 24.94 26.72 -2.55
N TYR A 98 26.22 26.61 -2.16
CA TYR A 98 27.21 27.70 -2.32
C TYR A 98 27.65 27.93 -3.78
N HIS A 99 27.37 26.98 -4.68
CA HIS A 99 27.75 27.07 -6.09
C HIS A 99 26.64 27.64 -6.98
N TYR A 100 25.48 27.97 -6.41
CA TYR A 100 24.34 28.50 -7.15
C TYR A 100 24.08 29.96 -6.80
N ASP A 101 23.78 30.78 -7.81
CA ASP A 101 23.29 32.13 -7.58
C ASP A 101 21.87 32.08 -6.99
N GLU A 102 21.67 32.77 -5.87
CA GLU A 102 20.41 32.78 -5.12
C GLU A 102 19.26 33.36 -5.95
N ARG A 103 19.53 34.33 -6.83
CA ARG A 103 18.51 34.99 -7.66
C ARG A 103 18.01 34.04 -8.74
N VAL A 104 18.92 33.29 -9.38
CA VAL A 104 18.57 32.27 -10.37
C VAL A 104 17.69 31.19 -9.74
N VAL A 105 18.12 30.65 -8.59
CA VAL A 105 17.37 29.57 -7.91
C VAL A 105 16.02 30.06 -7.43
N LEU A 106 15.94 31.27 -6.84
CA LEU A 106 14.69 31.85 -6.38
C LEU A 106 13.72 32.10 -7.54
N ALA A 107 14.20 32.71 -8.63
CA ALA A 107 13.39 32.95 -9.82
C ALA A 107 12.89 31.65 -10.43
N TRP A 108 13.74 30.62 -10.51
CA TRP A 108 13.37 29.30 -10.98
C TRP A 108 12.31 28.65 -10.09
N PHE A 109 12.47 28.69 -8.77
CA PHE A 109 11.49 28.17 -7.81
C PHE A 109 10.15 28.88 -7.90
N CYS A 110 10.14 30.21 -8.08
CA CYS A 110 8.92 30.97 -8.22
C CYS A 110 8.25 30.78 -9.58
N ALA A 111 8.98 30.77 -10.69
CA ALA A 111 8.42 30.76 -12.04
C ALA A 111 7.88 29.37 -12.46
N THR A 112 8.58 28.31 -12.09
CA THR A 112 8.27 26.93 -12.53
C THR A 112 6.83 26.48 -12.27
N PRO A 113 6.21 26.65 -11.08
CA PRO A 113 4.84 26.17 -10.86
C PRO A 113 3.80 26.94 -11.70
N PHE A 114 4.04 28.22 -12.00
CA PHE A 114 3.15 28.98 -12.89
C PHE A 114 3.31 28.55 -14.34
N ILE A 115 4.53 28.27 -14.79
CA ILE A 115 4.79 27.80 -16.15
C ILE A 115 4.21 26.39 -16.36
N LEU A 116 4.35 25.49 -15.38
CA LEU A 116 3.70 24.17 -15.37
C LEU A 116 2.16 24.30 -15.40
N LEU A 117 1.59 25.20 -14.60
CA LEU A 117 0.14 25.42 -14.63
C LEU A 117 -0.30 25.98 -16.00
N ALA A 118 0.43 26.95 -16.54
CA ALA A 118 0.11 27.57 -17.82
C ALA A 118 0.23 26.59 -18.99
N SER A 119 1.28 25.77 -19.04
CA SER A 119 1.48 24.75 -20.07
C SER A 119 0.33 23.72 -20.05
N HIS A 120 -0.14 23.35 -18.86
CA HIS A 120 -1.24 22.41 -18.69
C HIS A 120 -2.60 23.01 -19.03
N LEU A 121 -2.82 24.28 -18.74
CA LEU A 121 -4.02 25.01 -19.18
C LEU A 121 -4.04 25.18 -20.70
N ALA A 122 -2.88 25.49 -21.32
CA ALA A 122 -2.74 25.58 -22.77
C ALA A 122 -2.98 24.22 -23.44
N ALA A 123 -2.35 23.16 -22.93
CA ALA A 123 -2.58 21.79 -23.35
C ALA A 123 -4.04 21.37 -23.27
N ARG A 124 -4.73 21.75 -22.19
CA ARG A 124 -6.16 21.50 -22.04
C ARG A 124 -6.97 22.23 -23.12
N LYS A 125 -6.63 23.49 -23.43
CA LYS A 125 -7.33 24.29 -24.46
C LYS A 125 -7.13 23.71 -25.86
N VAL A 126 -5.93 23.21 -26.17
CA VAL A 126 -5.60 22.56 -27.44
C VAL A 126 -6.25 21.17 -27.53
N GLY A 127 -6.27 20.41 -26.44
CA GLY A 127 -6.94 19.10 -26.37
C GLY A 127 -8.46 19.18 -26.19
N SER A 128 -9.02 20.36 -25.98
CA SER A 128 -10.46 20.59 -25.82
C SER A 128 -11.14 21.12 -27.08
N ASP A 129 -10.48 21.08 -28.24
CA ASP A 129 -11.13 21.41 -29.50
C ASP A 129 -12.31 20.44 -29.72
N PRO A 130 -13.57 20.90 -29.67
CA PRO A 130 -14.74 20.02 -29.72
C PRO A 130 -14.84 19.27 -31.05
N SER A 131 -14.24 19.80 -32.12
CA SER A 131 -14.12 19.16 -33.43
C SER A 131 -13.18 17.95 -33.46
N GLN A 132 -12.25 17.84 -32.49
CA GLN A 132 -11.35 16.70 -32.32
C GLN A 132 -11.61 15.94 -31.01
N ALA A 133 -12.80 16.10 -30.40
CA ALA A 133 -13.26 15.24 -29.33
C ALA A 133 -13.26 13.80 -29.83
N SER A 134 -12.14 13.11 -29.59
CA SER A 134 -11.88 11.69 -29.80
C SER A 134 -13.19 10.93 -29.72
N GLU A 135 -13.71 10.50 -30.87
CA GLU A 135 -14.99 9.79 -31.04
C GLU A 135 -15.34 8.97 -29.79
N LEU A 136 -16.34 9.42 -29.03
CA LEU A 136 -16.86 8.72 -27.86
C LEU A 136 -16.93 7.23 -28.18
N ARG A 137 -16.18 6.42 -27.41
CA ARG A 137 -16.09 5.01 -27.70
C ARG A 137 -17.40 4.36 -27.25
N SER A 138 -18.14 3.85 -28.23
CA SER A 138 -19.35 3.08 -28.02
C SER A 138 -19.02 1.81 -27.24
N VAL A 139 -19.70 1.64 -26.10
CA VAL A 139 -19.54 0.53 -25.17
C VAL A 139 -20.80 -0.33 -25.16
N LEU A 140 -20.64 -1.63 -25.30
CA LEU A 140 -21.65 -2.63 -24.98
C LEU A 140 -21.24 -3.43 -23.75
N ILE A 141 -22.22 -3.80 -22.93
CA ILE A 141 -22.01 -4.63 -21.76
C ILE A 141 -22.79 -5.95 -21.94
N VAL A 142 -22.09 -7.06 -21.87
CA VAL A 142 -22.63 -8.41 -21.99
C VAL A 142 -22.75 -9.00 -20.58
N GLY A 143 -23.98 -9.02 -20.07
CA GLY A 143 -24.35 -9.39 -18.71
C GLY A 143 -24.94 -8.24 -17.91
N ALA A 144 -26.26 -8.22 -17.80
CA ALA A 144 -27.06 -7.34 -16.95
C ALA A 144 -27.05 -7.84 -15.49
N ASN A 145 -25.88 -7.88 -14.86
CA ASN A 145 -25.70 -8.24 -13.46
C ASN A 145 -25.19 -7.03 -12.65
N ASP A 146 -25.09 -7.17 -11.32
CA ASP A 146 -24.63 -6.09 -10.44
C ASP A 146 -23.28 -5.51 -10.86
N VAL A 147 -22.36 -6.35 -11.37
CA VAL A 147 -21.05 -5.92 -11.86
C VAL A 147 -21.21 -5.03 -13.10
N GLY A 148 -22.00 -5.46 -14.08
CA GLY A 148 -22.29 -4.71 -15.29
C GLY A 148 -22.99 -3.37 -15.03
N ILE A 149 -24.00 -3.35 -14.17
CA ILE A 149 -24.73 -2.12 -13.78
C ILE A 149 -23.78 -1.12 -13.10
N LYS A 150 -23.00 -1.58 -12.10
CA LYS A 150 -22.03 -0.72 -11.41
C LYS A 150 -21.00 -0.14 -12.38
N PHE A 151 -20.57 -0.92 -13.36
CA PHE A 151 -19.65 -0.46 -14.39
C PHE A 151 -20.28 0.61 -15.29
N ALA A 152 -21.53 0.43 -15.73
CA ALA A 152 -22.26 1.44 -16.49
C ALA A 152 -22.40 2.77 -15.72
N ARG A 153 -22.83 2.72 -14.45
CA ARG A 153 -22.91 3.91 -13.56
C ARG A 153 -21.55 4.57 -13.35
N THR A 154 -20.47 3.79 -13.37
CA THR A 154 -19.10 4.33 -13.27
C THR A 154 -18.73 5.10 -14.53
N ILE A 155 -19.10 4.60 -15.72
CA ILE A 155 -18.88 5.30 -16.99
C ILE A 155 -19.62 6.65 -16.99
N GLU A 156 -20.89 6.68 -16.56
CA GLU A 156 -21.67 7.93 -16.47
C GLU A 156 -21.07 8.94 -15.50
N ARG A 157 -20.62 8.46 -14.33
CA ARG A 157 -20.02 9.31 -13.29
C ARG A 157 -18.72 9.96 -13.76
N TYR A 158 -18.04 9.37 -14.74
CA TYR A 158 -16.72 9.81 -15.20
C TYR A 158 -16.71 10.07 -16.73
N PRO A 159 -17.24 11.22 -17.20
CA PRO A 159 -17.28 11.58 -18.63
C PRO A 159 -15.90 11.63 -19.32
N ASN A 160 -14.85 11.83 -18.53
CA ASN A 160 -13.45 11.80 -18.92
C ASN A 160 -12.91 10.40 -19.31
N LEU A 161 -13.75 9.37 -19.26
CA LEU A 161 -13.45 8.05 -19.82
C LEU A 161 -13.65 8.02 -21.34
N PHE A 162 -14.35 9.01 -21.92
CA PHE A 162 -14.70 9.06 -23.34
C PHE A 162 -15.42 7.78 -23.81
N MET A 163 -16.26 7.23 -22.93
CA MET A 163 -17.04 6.01 -23.15
C MET A 163 -18.52 6.36 -23.12
N GLN A 164 -19.29 5.77 -24.03
CA GLN A 164 -20.74 5.90 -24.05
C GLN A 164 -21.37 4.51 -24.08
N VAL A 165 -22.05 4.14 -22.99
CA VAL A 165 -22.79 2.87 -22.93
C VAL A 165 -23.99 2.95 -23.86
N ARG A 166 -24.07 2.02 -24.81
CA ARG A 166 -25.19 1.92 -25.76
C ARG A 166 -26.31 1.02 -25.24
N GLY A 167 -25.97 0.03 -24.43
CA GLY A 167 -26.94 -0.86 -23.81
C GLY A 167 -26.31 -2.18 -23.36
N PHE A 168 -27.18 -3.06 -22.86
CA PHE A 168 -26.82 -4.37 -22.35
C PHE A 168 -27.28 -5.48 -23.27
N PHE A 169 -26.55 -6.59 -23.26
CA PHE A 169 -26.96 -7.86 -23.84
C PHE A 169 -26.98 -8.92 -22.74
N ASP A 170 -28.09 -9.63 -22.59
CA ASP A 170 -28.22 -10.70 -21.59
C ASP A 170 -29.17 -11.78 -22.11
N ASP A 171 -28.83 -13.05 -21.88
CA ASP A 171 -29.66 -14.18 -22.27
C ASP A 171 -30.84 -14.40 -21.30
N ARG A 172 -30.79 -13.82 -20.10
CA ARG A 172 -31.84 -13.91 -19.09
C ARG A 172 -33.01 -13.00 -19.46
N GLY A 173 -34.22 -13.54 -19.48
CA GLY A 173 -35.45 -12.77 -19.71
C GLY A 173 -36.14 -12.31 -18.42
N GLY A 174 -36.97 -11.26 -18.56
CA GLY A 174 -38.06 -10.85 -17.65
C GLY A 174 -37.74 -10.88 -16.15
N ASP A 175 -38.04 -12.00 -15.49
CA ASP A 175 -38.04 -12.14 -14.02
C ASP A 175 -36.64 -12.15 -13.36
N ARG A 176 -35.56 -12.27 -14.15
CA ARG A 176 -34.17 -12.29 -13.65
C ARG A 176 -33.37 -11.06 -14.05
N GLN A 177 -34.04 -10.09 -14.66
CA GLN A 177 -33.44 -8.81 -15.02
C GLN A 177 -33.53 -7.87 -13.81
N PRO A 178 -32.46 -7.15 -13.46
CA PRO A 178 -32.53 -6.15 -12.41
C PRO A 178 -33.53 -5.06 -12.77
N GLU A 179 -34.47 -4.73 -11.87
CA GLU A 179 -35.46 -3.65 -12.08
C GLU A 179 -34.83 -2.26 -12.22
N ASP A 180 -33.59 -2.11 -11.74
CA ASP A 180 -32.84 -0.85 -11.60
C ASP A 180 -31.84 -0.60 -12.76
N LEU A 181 -32.21 -1.00 -13.98
CA LEU A 181 -31.38 -0.84 -15.18
C LEU A 181 -31.77 0.43 -15.94
N ASP A 182 -30.98 1.49 -15.81
CA ASP A 182 -31.15 2.77 -16.54
C ASP A 182 -30.88 2.67 -18.06
N TYR A 183 -30.58 1.47 -18.56
CA TYR A 183 -30.12 1.21 -19.93
C TYR A 183 -30.98 0.16 -20.63
N PRO A 184 -31.18 0.28 -21.96
CA PRO A 184 -31.92 -0.73 -22.70
C PRO A 184 -31.14 -2.04 -22.79
N ILE A 185 -31.87 -3.16 -22.69
CA ILE A 185 -31.38 -4.47 -23.09
C ILE A 185 -31.66 -4.60 -24.59
N LEU A 186 -30.59 -4.61 -25.39
CA LEU A 186 -30.63 -4.53 -26.84
C LEU A 186 -30.88 -5.89 -27.50
N GLY A 187 -30.64 -7.00 -26.78
CA GLY A 187 -30.84 -8.35 -27.28
C GLY A 187 -30.13 -9.41 -26.43
N LYS A 188 -29.96 -10.59 -27.03
CA LYS A 188 -29.27 -11.74 -26.42
C LYS A 188 -27.79 -11.78 -26.82
N MET A 189 -26.99 -12.62 -26.16
CA MET A 189 -25.56 -12.73 -26.47
C MET A 189 -25.27 -13.07 -27.94
N CYS A 190 -26.13 -13.83 -28.61
CA CYS A 190 -25.99 -14.18 -30.03
C CYS A 190 -26.13 -12.98 -30.97
N ASP A 191 -26.81 -11.91 -30.55
CA ASP A 191 -27.12 -10.76 -31.39
C ASP A 191 -25.99 -9.71 -31.34
N VAL A 192 -25.05 -9.87 -30.39
CA VAL A 192 -23.96 -8.90 -30.14
C VAL A 192 -23.11 -8.69 -31.40
N ALA A 193 -22.70 -9.76 -32.10
CA ALA A 193 -21.84 -9.63 -33.27
C ALA A 193 -22.54 -8.91 -34.43
N ALA A 194 -23.82 -9.19 -34.67
CA ALA A 194 -24.61 -8.47 -35.68
C ALA A 194 -24.72 -6.99 -35.34
N PHE A 195 -25.09 -6.69 -34.08
CA PHE A 195 -25.23 -5.31 -33.62
C PHE A 195 -23.92 -4.52 -33.69
N VAL A 196 -22.80 -5.14 -33.34
CA VAL A 196 -21.45 -4.54 -33.39
C VAL A 196 -21.09 -4.12 -34.81
N ARG A 197 -21.40 -4.96 -35.81
CA ARG A 197 -21.17 -4.67 -37.23
C ARG A 197 -22.03 -3.53 -37.74
N GLU A 198 -23.30 -3.48 -37.34
CA GLU A 198 -24.25 -2.46 -37.79
C GLU A 198 -24.01 -1.09 -37.13
N ASN A 199 -23.56 -1.07 -35.87
CA ASN A 199 -23.52 0.14 -35.05
C ASN A 199 -22.09 0.65 -34.75
N ASN A 200 -21.06 0.08 -35.40
CA ASN A 200 -19.64 0.44 -35.20
C ASN A 200 -19.26 0.50 -33.72
N ILE A 201 -19.53 -0.60 -32.99
CA ILE A 201 -19.22 -0.68 -31.57
C ILE A 201 -17.72 -0.85 -31.37
N LYS A 202 -17.11 0.01 -30.56
CA LYS A 202 -15.65 -0.01 -30.34
C LYS A 202 -15.23 -0.92 -29.20
N MET A 203 -16.06 -1.07 -28.18
CA MET A 203 -15.69 -1.80 -26.97
C MET A 203 -16.84 -2.66 -26.44
N ILE A 204 -16.51 -3.87 -26.02
CA ILE A 204 -17.45 -4.85 -25.47
C ILE A 204 -16.90 -5.31 -24.12
N PHE A 205 -17.70 -5.23 -23.07
CA PHE A 205 -17.34 -5.69 -21.72
C PHE A 205 -18.18 -6.89 -21.31
N ILE A 206 -17.56 -8.01 -20.98
CA ILE A 206 -18.24 -9.25 -20.58
C ILE A 206 -18.18 -9.37 -19.06
N SER A 207 -19.32 -9.30 -18.37
CA SER A 207 -19.43 -9.44 -16.91
C SER A 207 -19.93 -10.81 -16.46
N GLN A 208 -20.14 -11.75 -17.39
CA GLN A 208 -20.58 -13.11 -17.09
C GLN A 208 -19.47 -13.92 -16.37
N PRO A 209 -19.82 -14.85 -15.47
CA PRO A 209 -18.84 -15.71 -14.81
C PRO A 209 -17.99 -16.49 -15.82
N ILE A 210 -16.70 -16.68 -15.50
CA ILE A 210 -15.75 -17.47 -16.32
C ILE A 210 -16.26 -18.90 -16.57
N SER A 211 -17.10 -19.44 -15.69
CA SER A 211 -17.71 -20.77 -15.85
C SER A 211 -18.65 -20.89 -17.05
N ALA A 212 -19.09 -19.80 -17.68
CA ALA A 212 -19.91 -19.80 -18.91
C ALA A 212 -19.09 -20.02 -20.20
N GLN A 213 -18.00 -20.80 -20.12
CA GLN A 213 -16.97 -20.90 -21.16
C GLN A 213 -17.48 -21.19 -22.58
N PRO A 214 -18.46 -22.09 -22.84
CA PRO A 214 -18.90 -22.37 -24.20
C PRO A 214 -19.53 -21.14 -24.87
N ARG A 215 -20.25 -20.32 -24.10
CA ARG A 215 -20.96 -19.14 -24.63
C ARG A 215 -20.03 -17.97 -24.87
N ILE A 216 -19.10 -17.72 -23.93
CA ILE A 216 -18.09 -16.67 -24.09
C ILE A 216 -17.18 -17.00 -25.27
N ARG A 217 -16.76 -18.27 -25.41
CA ARG A 217 -15.95 -18.69 -26.56
C ARG A 217 -16.67 -18.48 -27.88
N LYS A 218 -17.94 -18.91 -27.99
CA LYS A 218 -18.75 -18.67 -29.18
C LYS A 218 -18.87 -17.17 -29.50
N LEU A 219 -19.15 -16.33 -28.50
CA LEU A 219 -19.21 -14.88 -28.69
C LEU A 219 -17.88 -14.30 -29.19
N LEU A 220 -16.75 -14.75 -28.63
CA LEU A 220 -15.43 -14.32 -29.08
C LEU A 220 -15.15 -14.75 -30.52
N ASP A 221 -15.55 -15.97 -30.90
CA ASP A 221 -15.44 -16.49 -32.26
C ASP A 221 -16.31 -15.67 -33.23
N ASP A 222 -17.55 -15.35 -32.85
CA ASP A 222 -18.48 -14.53 -33.65
C ASP A 222 -18.00 -13.07 -33.80
N LEU A 223 -17.11 -12.59 -32.91
CA LEU A 223 -16.54 -11.24 -32.93
C LEU A 223 -15.21 -11.12 -33.67
N GLN A 224 -14.64 -12.22 -34.18
CA GLN A 224 -13.33 -12.20 -34.86
C GLN A 224 -13.31 -11.33 -36.12
N ASP A 225 -14.45 -11.20 -36.81
CA ASP A 225 -14.62 -10.33 -37.99
C ASP A 225 -14.92 -8.87 -37.63
N THR A 226 -14.79 -8.48 -36.37
CA THR A 226 -15.03 -7.12 -35.89
C THR A 226 -13.75 -6.49 -35.34
N THR A 227 -13.65 -5.16 -35.40
CA THR A 227 -12.53 -4.42 -34.78
C THR A 227 -12.82 -4.05 -33.32
N ALA A 228 -13.89 -4.59 -32.73
CA ALA A 228 -14.31 -4.26 -31.37
C ALA A 228 -13.32 -4.86 -30.35
N SER A 229 -12.85 -4.03 -29.42
CA SER A 229 -12.02 -4.50 -28.32
C SER A 229 -12.89 -5.18 -27.25
N VAL A 230 -12.59 -6.44 -26.94
CA VAL A 230 -13.34 -7.22 -25.94
C VAL A 230 -12.59 -7.25 -24.61
N TYR A 231 -13.29 -6.91 -23.53
CA TYR A 231 -12.78 -6.85 -22.16
C TYR A 231 -13.58 -7.77 -21.25
N PHE A 232 -12.92 -8.41 -20.28
CA PHE A 232 -13.57 -9.20 -19.25
C PHE A 232 -13.67 -8.40 -17.94
N LEU A 233 -14.87 -8.36 -17.36
CA LEU A 233 -15.15 -7.76 -16.05
C LEU A 233 -15.24 -8.89 -15.01
N PRO A 234 -14.15 -9.19 -14.29
CA PRO A 234 -14.19 -10.23 -13.26
C PRO A 234 -15.11 -9.84 -12.11
N ASP A 235 -15.90 -10.81 -11.63
CA ASP A 235 -16.62 -10.68 -10.36
C ASP A 235 -15.66 -10.95 -9.20
N ILE A 236 -14.94 -9.90 -8.78
CA ILE A 236 -13.97 -9.95 -7.68
C ILE A 236 -14.69 -9.89 -6.32
N TYR A 237 -16.00 -9.63 -6.28
CA TYR A 237 -16.73 -9.38 -5.03
C TYR A 237 -17.24 -10.64 -4.32
N VAL A 238 -17.21 -11.82 -4.98
CA VAL A 238 -17.62 -13.10 -4.36
C VAL A 238 -16.66 -13.54 -3.24
N PHE A 239 -15.41 -13.12 -3.32
CA PHE A 239 -14.45 -13.36 -2.28
C PHE A 239 -14.34 -12.08 -1.45
N ASP A 240 -14.30 -12.24 -0.12
CA ASP A 240 -13.87 -11.21 0.82
C ASP A 240 -12.36 -10.97 0.59
N LEU A 241 -12.03 -10.45 -0.60
CA LEU A 241 -10.71 -10.39 -1.21
C LEU A 241 -9.98 -9.24 -0.57
N MET A 242 -9.41 -9.56 0.58
CA MET A 242 -8.77 -8.55 1.41
C MET A 242 -7.58 -7.90 0.70
N GLN A 243 -6.98 -8.56 -0.33
CA GLN A 243 -5.86 -8.05 -1.12
C GLN A 243 -5.69 -8.75 -2.49
N ALA A 244 -6.69 -8.74 -3.39
CA ALA A 244 -6.50 -9.26 -4.75
C ALA A 244 -5.37 -8.50 -5.47
N ARG A 245 -4.25 -9.15 -5.78
CA ARG A 245 -3.19 -8.57 -6.62
C ARG A 245 -3.05 -9.36 -7.91
N PHE A 246 -3.02 -8.65 -9.04
CA PHE A 246 -2.60 -9.23 -10.30
C PHE A 246 -1.09 -9.40 -10.27
N ASP A 247 -0.63 -10.64 -10.39
CA ASP A 247 0.77 -11.00 -10.47
C ASP A 247 1.03 -11.76 -11.78
N ASN A 248 2.30 -11.96 -12.12
CA ASN A 248 2.70 -12.68 -13.32
C ASN A 248 3.68 -13.81 -12.94
N VAL A 249 3.26 -15.06 -13.16
CA VAL A 249 4.09 -16.24 -12.91
C VAL A 249 4.44 -16.86 -14.25
N GLY A 250 5.67 -16.67 -14.70
CA GLY A 250 6.17 -17.28 -15.95
C GLY A 250 5.44 -16.82 -17.22
N GLY A 251 4.96 -15.58 -17.27
CA GLY A 251 4.16 -15.05 -18.37
C GLY A 251 2.65 -15.22 -18.19
N MET A 252 2.20 -15.99 -17.20
CA MET A 252 0.78 -16.19 -16.93
C MET A 252 0.26 -15.17 -15.91
N PRO A 253 -0.77 -14.38 -16.25
CA PRO A 253 -1.42 -13.49 -15.30
C PRO A 253 -2.18 -14.32 -14.26
N VAL A 254 -1.84 -14.14 -12.98
CA VAL A 254 -2.51 -14.79 -11.85
C VAL A 254 -3.09 -13.74 -10.90
N ILE A 255 -4.10 -14.14 -10.13
CA ILE A 255 -4.70 -13.28 -9.10
C ILE A 255 -4.36 -13.90 -7.74
N ALA A 256 -3.53 -13.22 -6.97
CA ALA A 256 -3.23 -13.60 -5.59
C ALA A 256 -4.36 -13.15 -4.66
N ILE A 257 -4.98 -14.09 -3.95
CA ILE A 257 -6.16 -13.85 -3.10
C ILE A 257 -5.77 -13.51 -1.65
N CYS A 258 -4.80 -14.24 -1.09
CA CYS A 258 -4.33 -14.14 0.29
C CYS A 258 -2.81 -14.11 0.33
N GLU A 259 -2.22 -12.95 0.01
CA GLU A 259 -0.77 -12.76 0.00
C GLU A 259 -0.27 -11.77 1.05
N THR A 260 1.03 -11.83 1.33
CA THR A 260 1.70 -10.89 2.22
C THR A 260 1.90 -9.52 1.54
N PRO A 261 1.77 -8.39 2.25
CA PRO A 261 2.10 -7.07 1.70
C PRO A 261 3.62 -6.88 1.48
N PHE A 262 4.44 -7.78 2.04
CA PHE A 262 5.90 -7.73 2.04
C PHE A 262 6.53 -8.47 0.84
N THR A 263 6.06 -8.17 -0.37
CA THR A 263 6.63 -8.70 -1.62
C THR A 263 7.48 -7.65 -2.35
N GLY A 264 8.46 -8.10 -3.14
CA GLY A 264 9.31 -7.22 -3.95
C GLY A 264 10.01 -6.11 -3.14
N PHE A 265 9.91 -4.87 -3.62
CA PHE A 265 10.53 -3.70 -3.02
C PHE A 265 10.06 -3.42 -1.58
N ASN A 266 8.78 -3.67 -1.28
CA ASN A 266 8.24 -3.47 0.07
C ASN A 266 8.91 -4.37 1.11
N SER A 267 9.26 -5.60 0.72
CA SER A 267 10.01 -6.53 1.57
C SER A 267 11.38 -5.97 1.93
N LEU A 268 12.07 -5.38 0.94
CA LEU A 268 13.38 -4.77 1.12
C LEU A 268 13.30 -3.53 2.03
N VAL A 269 12.35 -2.62 1.76
CA VAL A 269 12.14 -1.41 2.57
C VAL A 269 11.82 -1.78 4.02
N LYS A 270 10.89 -2.72 4.23
CA LYS A 270 10.54 -3.20 5.57
C LYS A 270 11.77 -3.76 6.29
N ARG A 271 12.56 -4.59 5.60
CA ARG A 271 13.75 -5.22 6.18
C ARG A 271 14.84 -4.22 6.51
N ALA A 272 15.10 -3.26 5.62
CA ALA A 272 16.08 -2.20 5.85
C ALA A 272 15.69 -1.34 7.05
N SER A 273 14.41 -0.93 7.12
CA SER A 273 13.86 -0.19 8.25
C SER A 273 14.01 -0.96 9.57
N ASP A 274 13.65 -2.24 9.60
CA ASP A 274 13.80 -3.08 10.81
C ASP A 274 15.26 -3.17 11.28
N ILE A 275 16.23 -3.32 10.37
CA ILE A 275 17.64 -3.41 10.73
C ILE A 275 18.14 -2.08 11.30
N VAL A 276 17.90 -0.97 10.60
CA VAL A 276 18.38 0.36 10.99
C VAL A 276 17.80 0.75 12.34
N LEU A 277 16.48 0.64 12.50
CA LEU A 277 15.80 1.00 13.74
C LEU A 277 16.20 0.07 14.89
N ALA A 278 16.31 -1.24 14.66
CA ALA A 278 16.71 -2.18 15.71
C ALA A 278 18.16 -1.92 16.15
N LEU A 279 19.06 -1.58 15.23
CA LEU A 279 20.45 -1.27 15.56
C LEU A 279 20.55 0.00 16.43
N ILE A 280 19.84 1.06 16.05
CA ILE A 280 19.81 2.33 16.81
C ILE A 280 19.27 2.07 18.22
N ILE A 281 18.10 1.42 18.33
CA ILE A 281 17.47 1.13 19.62
C ILE A 281 18.37 0.24 20.48
N GLN A 282 18.97 -0.80 19.89
CA GLN A 282 19.85 -1.72 20.61
C GLN A 282 21.10 -1.03 21.14
N LEU A 283 21.71 -0.12 20.35
CA LEU A 283 22.90 0.62 20.78
C LEU A 283 22.57 1.57 21.93
N MET A 284 21.44 2.29 21.85
CA MET A 284 20.98 3.20 22.90
C MET A 284 20.63 2.48 24.21
N LEU A 285 20.05 1.27 24.13
CA LEU A 285 19.59 0.51 25.30
C LEU A 285 20.62 -0.49 25.83
N LEU A 286 21.78 -0.63 25.20
CA LEU A 286 22.85 -1.53 25.61
C LEU A 286 23.26 -1.38 27.10
N PRO A 287 23.51 -0.17 27.64
CA PRO A 287 23.84 -0.03 29.06
C PRO A 287 22.70 -0.46 29.99
N VAL A 288 21.45 -0.19 29.61
CA VAL A 288 20.26 -0.60 30.37
C VAL A 288 20.11 -2.11 30.35
N MET A 289 20.32 -2.75 29.18
CA MET A 289 20.28 -4.20 29.05
C MET A 289 21.36 -4.89 29.89
N LEU A 290 22.55 -4.31 29.99
CA LEU A 290 23.62 -4.84 30.85
C LEU A 290 23.24 -4.76 32.34
N ALA A 291 22.68 -3.62 32.77
CA ALA A 291 22.20 -3.46 34.15
C ALA A 291 21.08 -4.47 34.48
N ILE A 292 20.12 -4.67 33.56
CA ILE A 292 19.06 -5.67 33.69
C ILE A 292 19.65 -7.09 33.76
N ALA A 293 20.64 -7.40 32.91
CA ALA A 293 21.28 -8.70 32.89
C ALA A 293 21.91 -9.05 34.24
N ILE A 294 22.60 -8.08 34.86
CA ILE A 294 23.17 -8.21 36.21
C ILE A 294 22.06 -8.40 37.25
N ALA A 295 21.03 -7.56 37.23
CA ALA A 295 19.91 -7.65 38.17
C ALA A 295 19.18 -9.00 38.12
N VAL A 296 18.96 -9.54 36.90
CA VAL A 296 18.34 -10.85 36.70
C VAL A 296 19.24 -11.96 37.26
N LYS A 297 20.56 -11.87 37.03
CA LYS A 297 21.53 -12.88 37.50
C LYS A 297 21.64 -12.91 39.02
N LEU A 298 21.58 -11.75 39.67
CA LEU A 298 21.62 -11.64 41.13
C LEU A 298 20.28 -12.02 41.80
N SER A 299 19.16 -11.90 41.08
CA SER A 299 17.83 -12.15 41.65
C SER A 299 17.47 -13.62 41.82
N SER A 300 17.98 -14.52 40.96
CA SER A 300 17.70 -15.96 41.03
C SER A 300 18.76 -16.79 40.29
N PRO A 301 19.02 -18.04 40.69
CA PRO A 301 20.00 -18.91 40.00
C PRO A 301 19.52 -19.29 38.59
N GLY A 302 20.44 -19.37 37.62
CA GLY A 302 20.20 -19.82 36.23
C GLY A 302 20.55 -18.81 35.12
N PRO A 303 20.02 -18.97 33.88
CA PRO A 303 20.38 -18.14 32.72
C PRO A 303 19.70 -16.76 32.72
N ILE A 304 20.39 -15.77 32.15
CA ILE A 304 19.87 -14.39 32.01
C ILE A 304 18.77 -14.32 30.95
N ILE A 305 19.01 -14.99 29.82
CA ILE A 305 18.09 -15.01 28.67
C ILE A 305 17.23 -16.27 28.73
N PHE A 306 15.92 -16.06 28.71
CA PHE A 306 14.93 -17.08 28.45
C PHE A 306 14.65 -17.17 26.95
N ARG A 307 14.50 -18.39 26.43
CA ARG A 307 14.22 -18.67 25.02
C ARG A 307 12.93 -19.46 24.94
N GLN A 308 12.03 -19.09 24.04
CA GLN A 308 10.77 -19.81 23.87
C GLN A 308 10.40 -20.00 22.40
N ARG A 309 9.87 -21.17 22.05
CA ARG A 309 9.36 -21.44 20.70
C ARG A 309 8.04 -20.71 20.44
N ARG A 310 7.95 -20.11 19.25
CA ARG A 310 6.81 -19.33 18.75
C ARG A 310 6.64 -19.58 17.25
N TYR A 311 5.44 -19.34 16.72
CA TYR A 311 5.25 -19.28 15.26
C TYR A 311 5.74 -17.95 14.70
N GLY A 312 6.57 -18.07 13.67
CA GLY A 312 7.12 -17.01 12.86
C GLY A 312 6.36 -16.84 11.55
N LEU A 313 7.08 -16.38 10.54
CA LEU A 313 6.59 -16.27 9.17
C LEU A 313 6.23 -17.67 8.64
N TYR A 314 5.12 -17.78 7.92
CA TYR A 314 4.57 -19.02 7.37
C TYR A 314 4.29 -20.13 8.40
N GLY A 315 4.23 -19.78 9.69
CA GLY A 315 4.03 -20.75 10.76
C GLY A 315 5.30 -21.52 11.17
N GLU A 316 6.47 -21.12 10.67
CA GLU A 316 7.74 -21.73 11.07
C GLU A 316 8.03 -21.53 12.56
N GLN A 317 8.67 -22.50 13.20
CA GLN A 317 9.03 -22.35 14.61
C GLN A 317 10.31 -21.51 14.76
N ILE A 318 10.19 -20.39 15.48
CA ILE A 318 11.31 -19.51 15.81
C ILE A 318 11.53 -19.45 17.33
N TYR A 319 12.79 -19.24 17.72
CA TYR A 319 13.13 -18.93 19.10
C TYR A 319 13.02 -17.43 19.35
N VAL A 320 12.20 -17.03 20.32
CA VAL A 320 12.08 -15.64 20.79
C VAL A 320 12.83 -15.48 22.11
N TYR A 321 13.67 -14.44 22.18
CA TYR A 321 14.50 -14.14 23.35
C TYR A 321 13.84 -13.14 24.28
N LYS A 322 13.94 -13.39 25.60
CA LYS A 322 13.48 -12.48 26.65
C LYS A 322 14.47 -12.50 27.82
N PHE A 323 14.47 -11.45 28.63
CA PHE A 323 15.08 -11.56 29.96
C PHE A 323 14.21 -12.48 30.81
N ARG A 324 14.87 -13.32 31.60
CA ARG A 324 14.18 -14.23 32.50
C ARG A 324 13.47 -13.44 33.61
N SER A 325 12.14 -13.49 33.61
CA SER A 325 11.29 -12.85 34.62
C SER A 325 10.68 -13.84 35.63
N MET A 326 10.87 -15.14 35.43
CA MET A 326 10.28 -16.21 36.25
C MET A 326 11.36 -17.21 36.69
N THR A 327 11.12 -17.94 37.78
CA THR A 327 12.02 -19.00 38.29
C THR A 327 12.03 -20.24 37.41
N VAL A 328 10.98 -20.45 36.62
CA VAL A 328 10.84 -21.57 35.68
C VAL A 328 11.21 -21.15 34.25
N THR A 329 11.63 -22.13 33.44
CA THR A 329 12.00 -21.94 32.02
C THR A 329 11.33 -22.97 31.12
N GLU A 330 10.04 -23.22 31.34
CA GLU A 330 9.27 -24.21 30.57
C GLU A 330 9.06 -23.77 29.10
N ASP A 331 9.44 -24.64 28.16
CA ASP A 331 9.22 -24.50 26.70
C ASP A 331 8.51 -25.76 26.12
N GLY A 332 7.73 -26.45 26.95
CA GLY A 332 7.06 -27.71 26.60
C GLY A 332 5.77 -27.55 25.78
N THR A 333 5.10 -28.66 25.48
CA THR A 333 3.83 -28.72 24.72
C THR A 333 2.64 -28.12 25.46
N LYS A 334 2.69 -28.07 26.80
CA LYS A 334 1.74 -27.35 27.64
C LYS A 334 2.47 -26.22 28.35
N VAL A 335 2.24 -24.98 27.92
CA VAL A 335 2.72 -23.77 28.60
C VAL A 335 1.53 -23.10 29.27
N VAL A 336 1.51 -23.06 30.60
CA VAL A 336 0.47 -22.35 31.35
C VAL A 336 0.72 -20.85 31.23
N GLN A 337 -0.25 -20.12 30.68
CA GLN A 337 -0.19 -18.66 30.60
C GLN A 337 -0.05 -18.06 32.01
N ALA A 338 0.90 -17.15 32.17
CA ALA A 338 1.10 -16.48 33.45
C ALA A 338 -0.13 -15.63 33.78
N LYS A 339 -0.65 -15.79 35.00
CA LYS A 339 -1.79 -15.02 35.53
C LYS A 339 -1.28 -13.85 36.37
N LYS A 340 -2.18 -12.91 36.67
CA LYS A 340 -1.93 -11.85 37.67
C LYS A 340 -1.53 -12.48 39.01
N ASN A 341 -0.45 -12.00 39.62
CA ASN A 341 0.14 -12.49 40.88
C ASN A 341 0.66 -13.94 40.84
N ASP A 342 1.20 -14.40 39.70
CA ASP A 342 1.84 -15.72 39.60
C ASP A 342 3.09 -15.82 40.51
N GLN A 343 3.09 -16.80 41.43
CA GLN A 343 4.16 -17.03 42.41
C GLN A 343 5.53 -17.32 41.78
N ARG A 344 5.56 -17.72 40.50
CA ARG A 344 6.80 -18.01 39.77
C ARG A 344 7.54 -16.75 39.32
N ILE A 345 6.94 -15.56 39.43
CA ILE A 345 7.54 -14.29 38.99
C ILE A 345 8.49 -13.75 40.08
N THR A 346 9.73 -13.42 39.72
CA THR A 346 10.68 -12.80 40.67
C THR A 346 10.36 -11.31 40.89
N ARG A 347 10.83 -10.69 41.99
CA ARG A 347 10.61 -9.25 42.23
C ARG A 347 11.14 -8.38 41.08
N VAL A 348 12.35 -8.69 40.60
CA VAL A 348 12.93 -8.05 39.40
C VAL A 348 12.10 -8.37 38.17
N GLY A 349 11.65 -9.62 38.01
CA GLY A 349 10.81 -10.05 36.90
C GLY A 349 9.46 -9.32 36.84
N ALA A 350 8.84 -9.02 37.98
CA ALA A 350 7.61 -8.25 38.06
C ALA A 350 7.82 -6.82 37.54
N PHE A 351 8.94 -6.18 37.91
CA PHE A 351 9.32 -4.87 37.37
C PHE A 351 9.57 -4.91 35.86
N LEU A 352 10.33 -5.91 35.38
CA LEU A 352 10.63 -6.06 33.95
C LEU A 352 9.37 -6.28 33.11
N ARG A 353 8.43 -7.11 33.58
CA ARG A 353 7.14 -7.32 32.89
C ARG A 353 6.27 -6.07 32.87
N LYS A 354 6.20 -5.36 34.00
CA LYS A 354 5.43 -4.11 34.12
C LYS A 354 5.95 -3.02 33.19
N THR A 355 7.26 -2.99 32.96
CA THR A 355 7.91 -2.01 32.06
C THR A 355 8.12 -2.55 30.65
N SER A 356 7.79 -3.82 30.39
CA SER A 356 8.10 -4.56 29.15
C SER A 356 9.59 -4.58 28.79
N LEU A 357 10.47 -4.32 29.75
CA LEU A 357 11.92 -4.39 29.59
C LEU A 357 12.40 -5.84 29.43
N ASP A 358 11.57 -6.83 29.78
CA ASP A 358 11.87 -8.24 29.53
C ASP A 358 11.94 -8.59 28.04
N GLU A 359 11.33 -7.78 27.17
CA GLU A 359 11.25 -8.01 25.72
C GLU A 359 12.44 -7.41 24.94
N LEU A 360 13.33 -6.64 25.57
CA LEU A 360 14.48 -6.02 24.89
C LEU A 360 15.38 -7.00 24.12
N PRO A 361 15.66 -8.24 24.59
CA PRO A 361 16.46 -9.19 23.80
C PRO A 361 15.84 -9.58 22.45
N GLN A 362 14.55 -9.29 22.21
CA GLN A 362 13.90 -9.56 20.93
C GLN A 362 14.45 -8.72 19.78
N PHE A 363 15.09 -7.57 20.04
CA PHE A 363 15.77 -6.81 18.97
C PHE A 363 16.87 -7.63 18.29
N VAL A 364 17.50 -8.58 19.00
CA VAL A 364 18.42 -9.56 18.39
C VAL A 364 17.68 -10.48 17.41
N ASN A 365 16.44 -10.88 17.72
CA ASN A 365 15.63 -11.66 16.79
C ASN A 365 15.26 -10.86 15.53
N VAL A 366 15.06 -9.56 15.67
CA VAL A 366 14.84 -8.65 14.54
C VAL A 366 16.10 -8.59 13.66
N LEU A 367 17.27 -8.37 14.25
CA LEU A 367 18.53 -8.35 13.48
C LEU A 367 18.80 -9.69 12.77
N GLN A 368 18.51 -10.83 13.41
CA GLN A 368 18.57 -12.16 12.80
C GLN A 368 17.54 -12.39 11.68
N GLY A 369 16.55 -11.51 11.53
CA GLY A 369 15.50 -11.62 10.52
C GLY A 369 14.39 -12.60 10.87
N ARG A 370 14.34 -13.11 12.11
CA ARG A 370 13.28 -14.00 12.61
C ARG A 370 12.03 -13.23 13.04
N MET A 371 12.21 -11.98 13.47
CA MET A 371 11.15 -11.06 13.87
C MET A 371 11.25 -9.74 13.11
N SER A 372 10.22 -8.91 13.26
CA SER A 372 10.14 -7.51 12.84
C SER A 372 9.95 -6.63 14.09
N ILE A 373 10.27 -5.33 14.01
CA ILE A 373 9.93 -4.41 15.10
C ILE A 373 8.41 -4.30 15.23
N VAL A 374 7.75 -4.11 14.09
CA VAL A 374 6.29 -3.97 13.97
C VAL A 374 5.70 -5.17 13.23
N GLY A 375 4.73 -5.84 13.84
CA GLY A 375 4.04 -6.99 13.24
C GLY A 375 3.09 -7.67 14.23
N PRO A 376 2.39 -8.73 13.79
CA PRO A 376 1.52 -9.49 14.68
C PRO A 376 2.30 -10.09 15.85
N ARG A 377 1.77 -9.97 17.07
CA ARG A 377 2.46 -10.47 18.28
C ARG A 377 2.56 -12.00 18.27
N PRO A 378 3.74 -12.60 18.48
CA PRO A 378 3.91 -14.06 18.44
C PRO A 378 3.24 -14.72 19.66
N HIS A 379 2.41 -15.74 19.43
CA HIS A 379 1.87 -16.59 20.49
C HIS A 379 2.60 -17.92 20.60
N ALA A 380 2.50 -18.51 21.80
CA ALA A 380 2.97 -19.87 22.05
C ALA A 380 2.33 -20.84 21.07
N VAL A 381 3.10 -21.82 20.60
CA VAL A 381 2.65 -22.83 19.64
C VAL A 381 1.37 -23.51 20.11
N ALA A 382 1.29 -23.85 21.40
CA ALA A 382 0.11 -24.44 22.03
C ALA A 382 -1.16 -23.57 21.87
N HIS A 383 -1.04 -22.25 22.02
CA HIS A 383 -2.18 -21.33 21.87
C HIS A 383 -2.61 -21.20 20.40
N ASN A 384 -1.65 -21.16 19.46
CA ASN A 384 -1.98 -21.11 18.04
C ASN A 384 -2.78 -22.36 17.62
N GLU A 385 -2.40 -23.55 18.08
CA GLU A 385 -3.10 -24.79 17.76
C GLU A 385 -4.53 -24.86 18.34
N GLN A 386 -4.77 -24.19 19.47
CA GLN A 386 -6.11 -24.02 20.02
C GLN A 386 -6.94 -23.04 19.17
N TYR A 387 -6.45 -21.82 18.97
CA TYR A 387 -7.24 -20.76 18.34
C TYR A 387 -7.44 -20.95 16.82
N ARG A 388 -6.51 -21.61 16.11
CA ARG A 388 -6.68 -21.89 14.67
C ARG A 388 -7.91 -22.74 14.36
N LYS A 389 -8.38 -23.53 15.33
CA LYS A 389 -9.59 -24.36 15.21
C LYS A 389 -10.87 -23.58 15.51
N LEU A 390 -10.74 -22.47 16.24
CA LEU A 390 -11.87 -21.69 16.76
C LEU A 390 -12.13 -20.41 15.95
N ILE A 391 -11.11 -19.86 15.29
CA ILE A 391 -11.20 -18.57 14.59
C ILE A 391 -10.83 -18.76 13.12
N LYS A 392 -11.77 -18.45 12.22
CA LYS A 392 -11.55 -18.51 10.77
C LYS A 392 -10.48 -17.48 10.37
N GLY A 393 -9.56 -17.89 9.48
CA GLY A 393 -8.50 -16.99 9.01
C GLY A 393 -7.40 -16.69 10.03
N TYR A 394 -7.39 -17.34 11.20
CA TYR A 394 -6.37 -17.15 12.24
C TYR A 394 -4.93 -17.18 11.69
N MET A 395 -4.66 -18.14 10.80
CA MET A 395 -3.31 -18.37 10.26
C MET A 395 -2.84 -17.26 9.33
N LEU A 396 -3.72 -16.40 8.81
CA LEU A 396 -3.36 -15.33 7.88
C LEU A 396 -2.38 -14.33 8.49
N ARG A 397 -2.40 -14.13 9.81
CA ARG A 397 -1.43 -13.26 10.50
C ARG A 397 0.02 -13.76 10.39
N HIS A 398 0.22 -15.05 10.13
CA HIS A 398 1.55 -15.63 9.94
C HIS A 398 2.09 -15.42 8.52
N LYS A 399 1.37 -14.70 7.64
CA LYS A 399 1.92 -14.18 6.37
C LYS A 399 2.92 -13.02 6.59
N ALA A 400 3.13 -12.61 7.84
CA ALA A 400 4.11 -11.61 8.23
C ALA A 400 5.04 -12.13 9.32
N LYS A 401 6.25 -11.54 9.39
CA LYS A 401 7.14 -11.78 10.53
C LYS A 401 6.47 -11.26 11.80
N PRO A 402 6.55 -12.00 12.92
CA PRO A 402 6.00 -11.53 14.18
C PRO A 402 6.72 -10.27 14.66
N GLY A 403 5.96 -9.38 15.30
CA GLY A 403 6.42 -8.10 15.82
C GLY A 403 6.79 -8.13 17.30
N ILE A 404 7.72 -7.26 17.71
CA ILE A 404 7.90 -6.88 19.12
C ILE A 404 6.66 -6.07 19.58
N THR A 405 6.29 -5.09 18.75
CA THR A 405 5.04 -4.34 18.86
C THR A 405 4.17 -4.52 17.62
N GLY A 406 2.93 -4.05 17.64
CA GLY A 406 1.97 -4.23 16.57
C GLY A 406 0.72 -3.39 16.73
N TRP A 407 -0.05 -3.30 15.66
CA TRP A 407 -1.28 -2.49 15.60
C TRP A 407 -2.31 -2.92 16.65
N ALA A 408 -2.49 -4.21 16.87
CA ALA A 408 -3.37 -4.71 17.93
C ALA A 408 -2.90 -4.29 19.33
N GLN A 409 -1.58 -4.30 19.59
CA GLN A 409 -1.01 -3.96 20.89
C GLN A 409 -1.23 -2.49 21.26
N VAL A 410 -1.06 -1.57 20.30
CA VAL A 410 -1.27 -0.13 20.53
C VAL A 410 -2.74 0.28 20.62
N ASN A 411 -3.66 -0.59 20.17
CA ASN A 411 -5.11 -0.41 20.26
C ASN A 411 -5.75 -1.17 21.44
N GLY A 412 -4.98 -1.48 22.49
CA GLY A 412 -5.50 -2.07 23.73
C GLY A 412 -5.59 -3.59 23.75
N PHE A 413 -5.32 -4.28 22.64
CA PHE A 413 -5.28 -5.74 22.56
C PHE A 413 -3.88 -6.28 22.88
N ARG A 414 -3.24 -5.78 23.95
CA ARG A 414 -1.92 -6.25 24.44
C ARG A 414 -2.05 -7.38 25.48
N GLY A 415 -3.11 -7.36 26.30
CA GLY A 415 -3.30 -8.22 27.46
C GLY A 415 -3.78 -9.65 27.18
N GLU A 416 -4.29 -10.30 28.23
CA GLU A 416 -4.79 -11.67 28.23
C GLU A 416 -6.05 -11.80 27.36
N THR A 417 -6.08 -12.85 26.53
CA THR A 417 -7.20 -13.20 25.65
C THR A 417 -8.13 -14.15 26.38
N GLU A 418 -8.72 -13.66 27.47
CA GLU A 418 -9.63 -14.44 28.33
C GLU A 418 -10.90 -14.89 27.59
N THR A 419 -11.33 -14.12 26.58
CA THR A 419 -12.51 -14.44 25.75
C THR A 419 -12.13 -14.60 24.28
N LEU A 420 -12.87 -15.43 23.56
CA LEU A 420 -12.71 -15.62 22.12
C LEU A 420 -12.89 -14.32 21.34
N ASP A 421 -13.85 -13.49 21.73
CA ASP A 421 -14.14 -12.20 21.08
C ASP A 421 -12.95 -11.24 21.13
N LYS A 422 -12.22 -11.19 22.26
CA LYS A 422 -11.00 -10.38 22.39
C LYS A 422 -9.89 -10.90 21.47
N MET A 423 -9.79 -12.21 21.30
CA MET A 423 -8.80 -12.81 20.40
C MET A 423 -9.17 -12.56 18.93
N GLU A 424 -10.44 -12.63 18.58
CA GLU A 424 -10.94 -12.32 17.24
C GLU A 424 -10.71 -10.84 16.89
N ALA A 425 -11.01 -9.93 17.82
CA ALA A 425 -10.70 -8.52 17.66
C ALA A 425 -9.20 -8.28 17.46
N ARG A 426 -8.33 -8.93 18.25
CA ARG A 426 -6.87 -8.86 18.06
C ARG A 426 -6.47 -9.29 16.64
N ILE A 427 -7.03 -10.40 16.15
CA ILE A 427 -6.74 -10.90 14.79
C ILE A 427 -7.20 -9.89 13.75
N ARG A 428 -8.37 -9.26 13.93
CA ARG A 428 -8.87 -8.20 13.04
C ARG A 428 -7.86 -7.06 12.93
N TYR A 429 -7.35 -6.55 14.06
CA TYR A 429 -6.30 -5.53 14.05
C TYR A 429 -5.01 -6.03 13.38
N ASP A 430 -4.57 -7.27 13.61
CA ASP A 430 -3.40 -7.82 12.93
C ASP A 430 -3.59 -7.90 11.41
N LEU A 431 -4.77 -8.30 10.94
CA LEU A 431 -5.10 -8.35 9.50
C LEU A 431 -5.25 -6.95 8.90
N ASP A 432 -5.80 -6.00 9.64
CA ASP A 432 -5.93 -4.61 9.21
C ASP A 432 -4.56 -3.93 9.07
N TYR A 433 -3.61 -4.29 9.93
CA TYR A 433 -2.21 -3.90 9.76
C TYR A 433 -1.60 -4.47 8.47
N LEU A 434 -1.82 -5.76 8.18
CA LEU A 434 -1.33 -6.35 6.92
C LEU A 434 -1.98 -5.74 5.69
N ARG A 435 -3.25 -5.31 5.78
CA ARG A 435 -3.97 -4.60 4.71
C ARG A 435 -3.44 -3.21 4.43
N ASN A 436 -3.13 -2.45 5.47
CA ASN A 436 -2.80 -1.04 5.35
C ASN A 436 -1.32 -0.77 5.62
N TRP A 437 -0.47 -1.80 5.48
CA TRP A 437 0.94 -1.65 5.79
C TRP A 437 1.56 -0.53 4.96
N SER A 438 2.24 0.37 5.66
CA SER A 438 3.09 1.40 5.09
C SER A 438 4.21 1.69 6.09
N LEU A 439 5.32 2.22 5.61
CA LEU A 439 6.43 2.62 6.48
C LEU A 439 5.99 3.67 7.51
N LEU A 440 5.08 4.59 7.13
CA LEU A 440 4.51 5.58 8.04
C LEU A 440 3.69 4.93 9.15
N LEU A 441 2.91 3.89 8.83
CA LEU A 441 2.16 3.15 9.83
C LEU A 441 3.09 2.45 10.83
N ASP A 442 4.20 1.87 10.38
CA ASP A 442 5.21 1.27 11.26
C ASP A 442 5.79 2.30 12.23
N LEU A 443 6.22 3.45 11.72
CA LEU A 443 6.77 4.54 12.55
C LEU A 443 5.73 5.05 13.56
N TRP A 444 4.48 5.21 13.13
CA TRP A 444 3.38 5.62 14.00
C TRP A 444 3.12 4.60 15.11
N ILE A 445 3.13 3.30 14.80
CA ILE A 445 2.98 2.24 15.80
C ILE A 445 4.12 2.29 16.80
N ILE A 446 5.37 2.53 16.36
CA ILE A 446 6.52 2.65 17.26
C ILE A 446 6.34 3.83 18.21
N VAL A 447 5.99 5.02 17.71
CA VAL A 447 5.75 6.21 18.56
C VAL A 447 4.61 5.96 19.55
N ARG A 448 3.49 5.39 19.07
CA ARG A 448 2.36 5.07 19.93
C ARG A 448 2.71 4.00 20.97
N THR A 449 3.60 3.08 20.64
CA THR A 449 4.11 2.08 21.59
C THR A 449 4.85 2.74 22.74
N VAL A 450 5.72 3.72 22.46
CA VAL A 450 6.43 4.48 23.50
C VAL A 450 5.43 5.22 24.40
N ALA A 451 4.42 5.87 23.82
CA ALA A 451 3.39 6.56 24.59
C ALA A 451 2.58 5.63 25.50
N VAL A 452 2.18 4.45 25.00
CA VAL A 452 1.44 3.44 25.77
C VAL A 452 2.28 2.90 26.93
N VAL A 453 3.57 2.61 26.69
CA VAL A 453 4.49 2.12 27.74
C VAL A 453 4.72 3.19 28.81
N LEU A 454 4.86 4.47 28.44
CA LEU A 454 5.04 5.58 29.39
C LEU A 454 3.78 5.86 30.21
N LYS A 455 2.59 5.81 29.60
CA LYS A 455 1.31 6.02 30.29
C LYS A 455 0.90 4.86 31.20
N ARG A 456 1.61 3.72 31.16
CA ARG A 456 1.31 2.48 31.90
C ARG A 456 -0.08 1.90 31.61
N GLU A 457 -0.77 2.36 30.58
CA GLU A 457 -2.05 1.80 30.15
C GLU A 457 -1.78 0.44 29.51
N ASN A 458 -2.33 -0.63 30.10
CA ASN A 458 -2.29 -2.02 29.60
C ASN A 458 -0.98 -2.81 29.80
N ALA A 459 -0.13 -2.42 30.75
CA ALA A 459 0.95 -3.30 31.24
C ALA A 459 0.44 -4.17 32.42
N HIS A 460 -0.17 -5.30 32.07
CA HIS A 460 -0.58 -6.42 32.94
C HIS A 460 -1.26 -6.11 34.29
#